data_AF-A0A8H5RKC9-F1
#
_entry.id   AF-A0A8H5RKC9-F1
#
_cell.length_a   1.000
_cell.length_b   1.000
_cell.length_c   1.000
_cell.angle_alpha   90.00
_cell.angle_beta   90.00
_cell.angle_gamma   90.00
#
_symmetry.space_group_name_H-M   'P 1'
#
loop_
_entity.id
_entity.type
_entity.pdbx_description
1 polymer ?
#
loop_
_entity_poly.entity_id
_entity_poly.type
_entity_poly.pdbx_seq_one_letter_code
_entity_poly.pdbx_strand_id
1 'polypeptide(L)'
;MALSYRFTAEAEYILPDSFPDEEHRCEDPVQRKDQIAKARAAFEQAKKFMSQQAIAELFDYLQRGEWIHPGERASAHTAYRRFMGKGSYNGGVPTLYYPEFFVIQAIYPQDPDNPDIHVAVRNLYETVSRHWGMKATPGVPFFPRLQDSDRELRLLVGNHPIRSKIVGRRSDPGPFPTTPLASRPSPRPEVQESGFQNTQDSIVVTPSAPSTSGNSARPAQNPNPPSSISPYVADINMKFLEKEQRIADLERKLKEKEQELKDKDFQMDNLGYKQRYEQAQEQNLEAQRALRDTRQRCRELEGLLNKYEEKSKQLKHQLLQSQENSNRSVTAALQAQGLLQQQLGKSLNLLSEPIDEFNATPEGSGFAALDQRANKRSREN
;
A
#
# COMPACT_ATOMS: atom_id res chain seq x y z
N MET A 1 -7.72 -43.63 -8.69
CA MET A 1 -6.41 -43.55 -9.36
C MET A 1 -5.80 -42.19 -9.04
N ALA A 2 -4.77 -42.17 -8.21
CA ALA A 2 -4.08 -40.93 -7.82
C ALA A 2 -2.91 -40.71 -8.78
N LEU A 3 -2.97 -39.66 -9.59
CA LEU A 3 -1.85 -39.28 -10.45
C LEU A 3 -0.81 -38.53 -9.62
N SER A 4 0.27 -39.25 -9.30
CA SER A 4 1.52 -38.69 -8.83
C SER A 4 2.19 -37.95 -10.00
N TYR A 5 2.01 -36.63 -10.07
CA TYR A 5 2.80 -35.81 -10.98
C TYR A 5 4.17 -35.55 -10.35
N ARG A 6 5.20 -36.21 -10.92
CA ARG A 6 6.60 -35.93 -10.67
C ARG A 6 6.93 -34.55 -11.25
N PHE A 7 7.42 -33.64 -10.41
CA PHE A 7 7.97 -32.35 -10.82
C PHE A 7 9.30 -32.57 -11.56
N THR A 8 9.30 -32.34 -12.87
CA THR A 8 10.52 -32.13 -13.65
C THR A 8 10.91 -30.65 -13.57
N ALA A 9 12.21 -30.40 -13.39
CA ALA A 9 12.80 -29.07 -13.45
C ALA A 9 12.46 -28.42 -14.81
N GLU A 10 12.10 -27.13 -14.78
CA GLU A 10 11.60 -26.31 -15.90
C GLU A 10 10.10 -26.47 -16.26
N ALA A 11 9.22 -26.53 -15.27
CA ALA A 11 7.82 -26.17 -15.49
C ALA A 11 7.72 -24.67 -15.80
N GLU A 12 7.45 -24.32 -17.05
CA GLU A 12 7.23 -22.93 -17.46
C GLU A 12 5.90 -22.46 -16.86
N TYR A 13 5.97 -21.80 -15.70
CA TYR A 13 4.80 -21.19 -15.06
C TYR A 13 4.34 -19.97 -15.88
N ILE A 14 3.52 -20.22 -16.90
CA ILE A 14 2.90 -19.20 -17.76
C ILE A 14 1.41 -19.16 -17.46
N LEU A 15 0.93 -17.98 -17.04
CA LEU A 15 -0.50 -17.76 -16.84
C LEU A 15 -1.23 -17.67 -18.19
N PRO A 16 -2.41 -18.31 -18.31
CA PRO A 16 -3.20 -18.27 -19.54
C PRO A 16 -3.71 -16.85 -19.83
N ASP A 17 -4.02 -16.59 -21.10
CA ASP A 17 -4.62 -15.31 -21.54
C ASP A 17 -6.12 -15.20 -21.20
N SER A 18 -6.76 -16.33 -20.86
CA SER A 18 -8.17 -16.44 -20.51
C SER A 18 -8.37 -17.40 -19.35
N PHE A 19 -9.33 -17.09 -18.47
CA PHE A 19 -9.63 -17.89 -17.28
C PHE A 19 -11.05 -18.48 -17.33
N PRO A 20 -11.30 -19.61 -16.63
CA PRO A 20 -12.63 -20.19 -16.55
C PRO A 20 -13.66 -19.22 -15.94
N ASP A 21 -14.83 -19.13 -16.55
CA ASP A 21 -15.98 -18.32 -16.11
C ASP A 21 -15.68 -16.83 -15.90
N GLU A 22 -14.62 -16.29 -16.50
CA GLU A 22 -14.18 -14.92 -16.27
C GLU A 22 -15.24 -13.87 -16.65
N GLU A 23 -16.07 -14.17 -17.67
CA GLU A 23 -17.17 -13.32 -18.14
C GLU A 23 -18.31 -13.21 -17.13
N HIS A 24 -18.62 -14.30 -16.43
CA HIS A 24 -19.62 -14.33 -15.37
C HIS A 24 -19.11 -13.67 -14.07
N ARG A 25 -17.79 -13.59 -13.91
CA ARG A 25 -17.14 -13.02 -12.73
C ARG A 25 -16.92 -11.51 -12.84
N CYS A 26 -16.70 -11.00 -14.05
CA CYS A 26 -16.61 -9.57 -14.32
C CYS A 26 -17.20 -9.29 -15.70
N GLU A 27 -18.41 -8.70 -15.70
CA GLU A 27 -19.16 -8.39 -16.91
C GLU A 27 -18.47 -7.31 -17.76
N ASP A 28 -17.78 -6.35 -17.13
CA ASP A 28 -17.03 -5.31 -17.83
C ASP A 28 -15.76 -5.90 -18.48
N PRO A 29 -15.70 -5.97 -19.82
CA PRO A 29 -14.57 -6.56 -20.53
C PRO A 29 -13.29 -5.72 -20.42
N VAL A 30 -13.39 -4.41 -20.20
CA VAL A 30 -12.22 -3.52 -20.06
C VAL A 30 -11.59 -3.74 -18.69
N GLN A 31 -12.40 -3.70 -17.64
CA GLN A 31 -11.97 -3.96 -16.27
C GLN A 31 -11.38 -5.37 -16.12
N ARG A 32 -12.02 -6.38 -16.73
CA ARG A 32 -11.53 -7.76 -16.72
C ARG A 32 -10.15 -7.90 -17.36
N LYS A 33 -9.98 -7.34 -18.57
CA LYS A 33 -8.69 -7.38 -19.28
C LYS A 33 -7.58 -6.64 -18.53
N ASP A 34 -7.89 -5.50 -17.92
CA ASP A 34 -6.94 -4.74 -17.12
C ASP A 34 -6.48 -5.52 -15.87
N GLN A 35 -7.41 -6.14 -15.15
CA GLN A 35 -7.08 -7.02 -14.00
C GLN A 35 -6.16 -8.18 -14.41
N ILE A 36 -6.47 -8.85 -15.53
CA ILE A 36 -5.67 -9.94 -16.07
C ILE A 36 -4.25 -9.47 -16.44
N ALA A 37 -4.15 -8.35 -17.16
CA ALA A 37 -2.86 -7.79 -17.55
C ALA A 37 -1.99 -7.43 -16.34
N LYS A 38 -2.57 -6.77 -15.33
CA LYS A 38 -1.86 -6.37 -14.10
C LYS A 38 -1.38 -7.57 -13.29
N ALA A 39 -2.23 -8.57 -13.07
CA ALA A 39 -1.86 -9.76 -12.32
C ALA A 39 -0.74 -10.56 -13.01
N ARG A 40 -0.79 -10.67 -14.35
CA ARG A 40 0.27 -11.34 -15.13
C ARG A 40 1.60 -10.60 -15.05
N ALA A 41 1.58 -9.27 -15.24
CA ALA A 41 2.79 -8.45 -15.13
C ALA A 41 3.43 -8.57 -13.74
N ALA A 42 2.62 -8.51 -12.67
CA ALA A 42 3.09 -8.70 -11.32
C ALA A 42 3.65 -10.11 -11.07
N PHE A 43 3.07 -11.15 -11.68
CA PHE A 43 3.50 -12.53 -11.50
C PHE A 43 4.86 -12.80 -12.15
N GLU A 44 5.09 -12.27 -13.34
CA GLU A 44 6.40 -12.33 -14.01
C GLU A 44 7.49 -11.59 -13.23
N GLN A 45 7.13 -10.53 -12.50
CA GLN A 45 8.05 -9.89 -11.57
C GLN A 45 8.31 -10.75 -10.33
N ALA A 46 7.27 -11.34 -9.75
CA ALA A 46 7.34 -12.19 -8.56
C ALA A 46 8.25 -13.42 -8.75
N LYS A 47 8.15 -14.06 -9.92
CA LYS A 47 8.95 -15.23 -10.31
C LYS A 47 10.46 -15.01 -10.18
N LYS A 48 10.94 -13.77 -10.30
CA LYS A 48 12.36 -13.43 -10.19
C LYS A 48 12.89 -13.47 -8.75
N PHE A 49 11.99 -13.41 -7.76
CA PHE A 49 12.35 -13.25 -6.35
C PHE A 49 11.91 -14.43 -5.47
N MET A 50 10.85 -15.15 -5.84
CA MET A 50 10.26 -16.22 -5.03
C MET A 50 10.91 -17.58 -5.25
N SER A 51 10.81 -18.48 -4.27
CA SER A 51 11.21 -19.89 -4.47
C SER A 51 10.25 -20.65 -5.39
N GLN A 52 10.72 -21.78 -5.95
CA GLN A 52 9.92 -22.62 -6.85
C GLN A 52 8.61 -23.11 -6.23
N GLN A 53 8.61 -23.43 -4.94
CA GLN A 53 7.39 -23.87 -4.24
C GLN A 53 6.39 -22.72 -4.07
N ALA A 54 6.88 -21.52 -3.76
CA ALA A 54 6.05 -20.33 -3.62
C ALA A 54 5.48 -19.89 -4.98
N ILE A 55 6.25 -20.00 -6.06
CA ILE A 55 5.77 -19.79 -7.43
C ILE A 55 4.66 -20.78 -7.79
N ALA A 56 4.83 -22.07 -7.46
CA ALA A 56 3.84 -23.10 -7.75
C ALA A 56 2.50 -22.84 -7.03
N GLU A 57 2.53 -22.47 -5.76
CA GLU A 57 1.32 -22.16 -4.98
C GLU A 57 0.63 -20.90 -5.51
N LEU A 58 1.41 -19.85 -5.84
CA LEU A 58 0.86 -18.63 -6.43
C LEU A 58 0.24 -18.90 -7.81
N PHE A 59 0.90 -19.70 -8.63
CA PHE A 59 0.40 -20.11 -9.94
C PHE A 59 -0.92 -20.89 -9.83
N ASP A 60 -0.98 -21.90 -8.96
CA ASP A 60 -2.19 -22.71 -8.76
C ASP A 60 -3.39 -21.87 -8.30
N TYR A 61 -3.15 -20.83 -7.49
CA TYR A 61 -4.21 -19.88 -7.12
C TYR A 61 -4.64 -19.02 -8.31
N LEU A 62 -3.68 -18.42 -9.02
CA LEU A 62 -3.97 -17.50 -10.12
C LEU A 62 -4.68 -18.21 -11.29
N GLN A 63 -4.30 -19.45 -11.59
CA GLN A 63 -4.88 -20.26 -12.66
C GLN A 63 -6.40 -20.51 -12.50
N ARG A 64 -6.91 -20.50 -11.26
CA ARG A 64 -8.35 -20.70 -10.98
C ARG A 64 -9.22 -19.51 -11.36
N GLY A 65 -8.61 -18.33 -11.55
CA GLY A 65 -9.32 -17.10 -11.90
C GLY A 65 -10.35 -16.61 -10.86
N GLU A 66 -10.41 -17.19 -9.65
CA GLU A 66 -11.41 -16.83 -8.60
C GLU A 66 -11.27 -15.41 -8.10
N TRP A 67 -10.13 -14.83 -8.40
CA TRP A 67 -9.73 -13.50 -8.02
C TRP A 67 -10.21 -12.43 -9.00
N ILE A 68 -10.72 -12.78 -10.18
CA ILE A 68 -11.35 -11.83 -11.11
C ILE A 68 -12.68 -11.38 -10.49
N HIS A 69 -12.87 -10.08 -10.31
CA HIS A 69 -14.01 -9.54 -9.57
C HIS A 69 -14.45 -8.18 -10.13
N PRO A 70 -15.75 -7.82 -10.11
CA PRO A 70 -16.23 -6.55 -10.70
C PRO A 70 -16.03 -5.36 -9.76
N GLY A 71 -15.40 -5.56 -8.60
CA GLY A 71 -15.27 -4.50 -7.58
C GLY A 71 -14.36 -3.37 -8.05
N GLU A 72 -14.83 -2.13 -7.99
CA GLU A 72 -13.98 -0.94 -8.28
C GLU A 72 -13.07 -0.56 -7.11
N ARG A 73 -13.38 -1.03 -5.90
CA ARG A 73 -12.64 -0.72 -4.67
C ARG A 73 -11.95 -1.97 -4.13
N ALA A 74 -10.71 -1.82 -3.68
CA ALA A 74 -9.95 -2.89 -3.03
C ALA A 74 -10.73 -3.51 -1.85
N SER A 75 -11.43 -2.71 -1.04
CA SER A 75 -12.22 -3.18 0.11
C SER A 75 -13.46 -4.02 -0.26
N ALA A 76 -13.99 -3.85 -1.47
CA ALA A 76 -15.13 -4.60 -1.98
C ALA A 76 -14.72 -5.93 -2.63
N HIS A 77 -13.43 -6.09 -2.95
CA HIS A 77 -12.89 -7.28 -3.59
C HIS A 77 -12.96 -8.52 -2.67
N THR A 78 -13.35 -9.66 -3.21
CA THR A 78 -13.47 -10.93 -2.46
C THR A 78 -12.16 -11.35 -1.82
N ALA A 79 -11.04 -11.32 -2.56
CA ALA A 79 -9.71 -11.61 -2.02
C ALA A 79 -9.34 -10.71 -0.82
N TYR A 80 -9.64 -9.40 -0.86
CA TYR A 80 -9.39 -8.50 0.27
C TYR A 80 -10.23 -8.88 1.49
N ARG A 81 -11.51 -9.18 1.27
CA ARG A 81 -12.43 -9.59 2.34
C ARG A 81 -11.98 -10.88 3.02
N ARG A 82 -11.57 -11.89 2.23
CA ARG A 82 -11.01 -13.16 2.73
C ARG A 82 -9.72 -12.91 3.52
N PHE A 83 -8.79 -12.16 2.93
CA PHE A 83 -7.52 -11.82 3.54
C PHE A 83 -7.66 -11.15 4.91
N MET A 84 -8.55 -10.15 4.99
CA MET A 84 -8.78 -9.34 6.19
C MET A 84 -9.79 -9.96 7.17
N GLY A 85 -10.39 -11.12 6.87
CA GLY A 85 -11.43 -11.72 7.71
C GLY A 85 -12.72 -10.89 7.75
N LYS A 86 -13.01 -10.11 6.71
CA LYS A 86 -14.22 -9.28 6.63
C LYS A 86 -15.34 -10.05 5.91
N GLY A 87 -16.50 -10.15 6.55
CA GLY A 87 -17.68 -10.86 6.02
C GLY A 87 -17.92 -12.22 6.69
N SER A 88 -18.90 -12.98 6.20
CA SER A 88 -19.28 -14.29 6.76
C SER A 88 -18.31 -15.43 6.42
N TYR A 89 -17.28 -15.16 5.61
CA TYR A 89 -16.31 -16.15 5.20
C TYR A 89 -15.38 -16.54 6.36
N ASN A 90 -15.21 -17.85 6.58
CA ASN A 90 -14.35 -18.41 7.63
C ASN A 90 -14.61 -17.84 9.05
N GLY A 91 -15.87 -17.53 9.38
CA GLY A 91 -16.25 -17.01 10.70
C GLY A 91 -15.63 -15.66 11.06
N GLY A 92 -15.19 -14.86 10.08
CA GLY A 92 -14.52 -13.59 10.30
C GLY A 92 -13.03 -13.69 10.65
N VAL A 93 -12.43 -14.88 10.53
CA VAL A 93 -11.00 -15.09 10.79
C VAL A 93 -10.19 -14.74 9.55
N PRO A 94 -9.20 -13.82 9.64
CA PRO A 94 -8.30 -13.48 8.54
C PRO A 94 -7.54 -14.70 8.01
N THR A 95 -7.58 -14.94 6.70
CA THR A 95 -6.82 -16.03 6.06
C THR A 95 -5.33 -15.73 6.02
N LEU A 96 -4.94 -14.46 5.90
CA LEU A 96 -3.55 -14.02 5.74
C LEU A 96 -2.82 -14.76 4.60
N TYR A 97 -3.57 -15.23 3.61
CA TYR A 97 -3.06 -16.04 2.50
C TYR A 97 -2.41 -15.13 1.46
N TYR A 98 -1.13 -15.37 1.16
CA TYR A 98 -0.36 -14.47 0.30
C TYR A 98 -0.94 -14.29 -1.10
N PRO A 99 -1.38 -15.34 -1.81
CA PRO A 99 -1.97 -15.16 -3.14
C PRO A 99 -3.18 -14.21 -3.16
N GLU A 100 -3.98 -14.16 -2.08
CA GLU A 100 -5.05 -13.17 -1.94
C GLU A 100 -4.51 -11.74 -1.78
N PHE A 101 -3.46 -11.57 -0.97
CA PHE A 101 -2.75 -10.29 -0.84
C PHE A 101 -2.13 -9.83 -2.18
N PHE A 102 -1.45 -10.74 -2.86
CA PHE A 102 -0.75 -10.50 -4.11
C PHE A 102 -1.69 -9.94 -5.18
N VAL A 103 -2.89 -10.51 -5.33
CA VAL A 103 -3.85 -10.02 -6.32
C VAL A 103 -4.33 -8.60 -6.00
N ILE A 104 -4.64 -8.31 -4.74
CA ILE A 104 -5.07 -6.96 -4.35
C ILE A 104 -3.98 -5.94 -4.62
N GLN A 105 -2.73 -6.28 -4.29
CA GLN A 105 -1.56 -5.45 -4.59
C GLN A 105 -1.39 -5.21 -6.09
N ALA A 106 -1.62 -6.24 -6.92
CA ALA A 106 -1.43 -6.14 -8.36
C ALA A 106 -2.54 -5.32 -9.05
N ILE A 107 -3.80 -5.53 -8.67
CA ILE A 107 -4.97 -4.90 -9.31
C ILE A 107 -5.13 -3.44 -8.86
N TYR A 108 -4.93 -3.18 -7.57
CA TYR A 108 -5.12 -1.87 -6.96
C TYR A 108 -3.76 -1.31 -6.53
N PRO A 109 -3.00 -0.69 -7.45
CA PRO A 109 -1.82 0.05 -7.07
C PRO A 109 -2.21 1.13 -6.07
N GLN A 110 -1.32 1.43 -5.13
CA GLN A 110 -1.60 2.45 -4.13
C GLN A 110 -1.75 3.81 -4.82
N ASP A 111 -2.98 4.30 -4.85
CA ASP A 111 -3.31 5.59 -5.43
C ASP A 111 -3.57 6.60 -4.29
N PRO A 112 -2.73 7.63 -4.11
CA PRO A 112 -2.93 8.68 -3.12
C PRO A 112 -4.15 9.56 -3.40
N ASP A 113 -4.65 9.60 -4.64
CA ASP A 113 -5.78 10.41 -5.04
C ASP A 113 -7.12 9.68 -4.86
N ASN A 114 -7.10 8.35 -4.69
CA ASN A 114 -8.26 7.54 -4.32
C ASN A 114 -8.20 7.10 -2.84
N PRO A 115 -8.88 7.80 -1.91
CA PRO A 115 -8.75 7.55 -0.47
C PRO A 115 -9.22 6.15 -0.06
N ASP A 116 -10.21 5.58 -0.76
CA ASP A 116 -10.74 4.24 -0.45
C ASP A 116 -9.74 3.14 -0.81
N ILE A 117 -9.09 3.26 -1.97
CA ILE A 117 -8.00 2.36 -2.37
C ILE A 117 -6.82 2.53 -1.43
N HIS A 118 -6.44 3.79 -1.14
CA HIS A 118 -5.32 4.11 -0.28
C HIS A 118 -5.46 3.51 1.13
N VAL A 119 -6.63 3.65 1.77
CA VAL A 119 -6.85 3.14 3.13
C VAL A 119 -6.90 1.61 3.14
N ALA A 120 -7.59 1.00 2.17
CA ALA A 120 -7.69 -0.45 2.08
C ALA A 120 -6.32 -1.11 1.88
N VAL A 121 -5.55 -0.62 0.90
CA VAL A 121 -4.20 -1.12 0.59
C VAL A 121 -3.24 -0.86 1.76
N ARG A 122 -3.29 0.32 2.40
CA ARG A 122 -2.48 0.59 3.60
C ARG A 122 -2.73 -0.42 4.72
N ASN A 123 -4.00 -0.66 5.05
CA ASN A 123 -4.38 -1.63 6.09
C ASN A 123 -3.94 -3.06 5.75
N LEU A 124 -4.00 -3.43 4.47
CA LEU A 124 -3.53 -4.72 3.97
C LEU A 124 -2.02 -4.89 4.23
N TYR A 125 -1.22 -3.90 3.83
CA TYR A 125 0.24 -3.88 4.03
C TYR A 125 0.64 -3.85 5.51
N GLU A 126 -0.08 -3.11 6.36
CA GLU A 126 0.14 -3.13 7.81
C GLU A 126 -0.14 -4.50 8.42
N THR A 127 -1.22 -5.16 7.98
CA THR A 127 -1.59 -6.50 8.47
C THR A 127 -0.54 -7.52 8.08
N VAL A 128 -0.08 -7.48 6.83
CA VAL A 128 1.05 -8.27 6.35
C VAL A 128 2.31 -8.01 7.16
N SER A 129 2.62 -6.74 7.41
CA SER A 129 3.81 -6.35 8.15
C SER A 129 3.82 -6.94 9.57
N ARG A 130 2.67 -6.91 10.24
CA ARG A 130 2.50 -7.52 11.57
C ARG A 130 2.57 -9.05 11.51
N HIS A 131 1.94 -9.67 10.52
CA HIS A 131 1.89 -11.12 10.38
C HIS A 131 3.27 -11.72 10.07
N TRP A 132 4.05 -11.04 9.23
CA TRP A 132 5.37 -11.52 8.80
C TRP A 132 6.54 -10.91 9.56
N GLY A 133 6.28 -10.00 10.50
CA GLY A 133 7.32 -9.38 11.32
C GLY A 133 8.30 -8.52 10.52
N MET A 134 7.84 -7.90 9.43
CA MET A 134 8.67 -7.09 8.53
C MET A 134 7.94 -5.84 8.07
N LYS A 135 8.66 -4.82 7.59
CA LYS A 135 8.05 -3.58 7.11
C LYS A 135 7.75 -3.70 5.62
N ALA A 136 6.50 -4.02 5.28
CA ALA A 136 6.04 -3.96 3.89
C ALA A 136 5.69 -2.50 3.54
N THR A 137 6.27 -1.95 2.48
CA THR A 137 6.02 -0.58 2.04
C THR A 137 4.89 -0.57 1.02
N PRO A 138 3.76 0.11 1.29
CA PRO A 138 2.70 0.30 0.31
C PRO A 138 3.24 0.85 -1.03
N GLY A 139 2.74 0.33 -2.15
CA GLY A 139 3.16 0.76 -3.50
C GLY A 139 4.44 0.09 -4.02
N VAL A 140 5.20 -0.59 -3.15
CA VAL A 140 6.30 -1.47 -3.58
C VAL A 140 5.77 -2.90 -3.63
N PRO A 141 5.95 -3.62 -4.77
CA PRO A 141 5.56 -5.02 -4.84
C PRO A 141 6.27 -5.85 -3.78
N PHE A 142 5.49 -6.50 -2.92
CA PHE A 142 6.03 -7.29 -1.83
C PHE A 142 6.09 -8.78 -2.23
N PHE A 143 7.27 -9.39 -2.10
CA PHE A 143 7.52 -10.81 -2.34
C PHE A 143 8.18 -11.43 -1.10
N PRO A 144 7.54 -12.39 -0.40
CA PRO A 144 8.14 -13.01 0.77
C PRO A 144 9.25 -13.95 0.28
N ARG A 145 10.51 -13.60 0.52
CA ARG A 145 11.65 -14.51 0.31
C ARG A 145 12.34 -14.77 1.63
N LEU A 146 12.38 -16.03 2.06
CA LEU A 146 13.19 -16.48 3.19
C LEU A 146 14.25 -17.47 2.71
N GLN A 147 15.34 -17.61 3.48
CA GLN A 147 16.38 -18.61 3.20
C GLN A 147 15.86 -20.05 3.38
N ASP A 148 14.85 -20.23 4.23
CA ASP A 148 14.16 -21.51 4.47
C ASP A 148 12.84 -21.53 3.68
N SER A 149 12.79 -22.36 2.64
CA SER A 149 11.64 -22.50 1.74
C SER A 149 10.40 -23.08 2.42
N ASP A 150 10.55 -23.91 3.46
CA ASP A 150 9.41 -24.47 4.20
C ASP A 150 8.80 -23.44 5.15
N ARG A 151 9.64 -22.54 5.69
CA ARG A 151 9.17 -21.35 6.44
C ARG A 151 8.50 -20.33 5.52
N GLU A 152 9.08 -20.08 4.36
CA GLU A 152 8.50 -19.22 3.32
C GLU A 152 7.10 -19.70 2.94
N LEU A 153 6.95 -21.01 2.67
CA LEU A 153 5.66 -21.60 2.31
C LEU A 153 4.63 -21.52 3.43
N ARG A 154 5.02 -21.72 4.70
CA ARG A 154 4.11 -21.55 5.85
C ARG A 154 3.56 -20.13 5.96
N LEU A 155 4.42 -19.14 5.73
CA LEU A 155 4.04 -17.74 5.77
C LEU A 155 3.18 -17.35 4.55
N LEU A 156 3.43 -17.95 3.39
CA LEU A 156 2.61 -17.80 2.18
C LEU A 156 1.20 -18.36 2.36
N VAL A 157 1.09 -19.54 2.98
CA VAL A 157 -0.17 -20.25 3.18
C VAL A 157 -1.03 -19.59 4.26
N GLY A 158 -0.41 -18.90 5.22
CA GLY A 158 -1.11 -18.21 6.31
C GLY A 158 -2.03 -19.15 7.10
N ASN A 159 -3.20 -18.65 7.49
CA ASN A 159 -4.24 -19.37 8.19
C ASN A 159 -5.24 -20.07 7.23
N HIS A 160 -4.88 -20.25 5.96
CA HIS A 160 -5.83 -20.76 4.96
C HIS A 160 -6.36 -22.16 5.34
N PRO A 161 -7.67 -22.35 5.54
CA PRO A 161 -8.24 -23.50 6.27
C PRO A 161 -7.98 -24.87 5.64
N ILE A 162 -7.76 -24.91 4.32
CA ILE A 162 -7.48 -26.14 3.56
C ILE A 162 -5.96 -26.40 3.44
N ARG A 163 -5.16 -25.34 3.37
CA ARG A 163 -3.72 -25.43 3.02
C ARG A 163 -2.83 -25.48 4.25
N SER A 164 -3.21 -24.82 5.35
CA SER A 164 -2.49 -24.90 6.64
C SER A 164 -2.42 -26.34 7.16
N LYS A 165 -3.44 -27.16 6.89
CA LYS A 165 -3.49 -28.60 7.22
C LYS A 165 -2.54 -29.46 6.38
N ILE A 166 -2.20 -29.03 5.16
CA ILE A 166 -1.30 -29.78 4.25
C ILE A 166 0.16 -29.58 4.67
N VAL A 167 0.51 -28.37 5.14
CA VAL A 167 1.85 -28.06 5.63
C VAL A 167 2.11 -28.70 7.01
N GLY A 168 1.08 -28.80 7.86
CA GLY A 168 1.15 -29.52 9.14
C GLY A 168 1.46 -31.02 9.01
N ARG A 169 0.88 -31.71 8.00
CA ARG A 169 1.10 -33.16 7.80
C ARG A 169 2.51 -33.57 7.38
N ARG A 170 3.34 -32.65 6.88
CA ARG A 170 4.72 -32.96 6.49
C ARG A 170 5.74 -32.78 7.62
N SER A 171 5.33 -32.19 8.76
CA SER A 171 6.23 -31.84 9.85
C SER A 171 5.99 -32.63 11.14
N ASP A 172 5.05 -33.58 11.16
CA ASP A 172 4.91 -34.50 12.30
C ASP A 172 6.01 -35.58 12.23
N PRO A 173 6.90 -35.69 13.23
CA PRO A 173 7.72 -36.88 13.38
C PRO A 173 6.81 -38.01 13.89
N GLY A 174 6.12 -38.67 12.95
CA GLY A 174 5.39 -39.89 13.22
C GLY A 174 6.36 -41.04 13.56
N PRO A 175 5.96 -41.96 14.46
CA PRO A 175 6.84 -42.98 15.03
C PRO A 175 7.31 -43.94 13.93
N PHE A 176 8.62 -44.08 13.82
CA PHE A 176 9.25 -45.06 12.94
C PHE A 176 8.73 -46.47 13.27
N PRO A 177 8.25 -47.25 12.28
CA PRO A 177 7.94 -48.65 12.47
C PRO A 177 9.26 -49.42 12.65
N THR A 178 9.35 -50.10 13.78
CA THR A 178 10.45 -50.96 14.19
C THR A 178 10.62 -52.12 13.19
N THR A 179 11.85 -52.42 12.80
CA THR A 179 12.22 -53.80 12.45
C THR A 179 13.67 -54.08 12.87
N PRO A 180 13.96 -55.26 13.45
CA PRO A 180 15.16 -55.50 14.24
C PRO A 180 16.21 -56.36 13.51
N LEU A 181 17.49 -56.15 13.81
CA LEU A 181 18.67 -57.06 13.75
C LEU A 181 19.92 -56.15 13.66
N ALA A 182 21.08 -56.37 14.29
CA ALA A 182 21.56 -57.37 15.22
C ALA A 182 22.79 -56.79 15.95
N SER A 183 22.91 -57.10 17.23
CA SER A 183 24.13 -57.49 17.96
C SER A 183 25.50 -56.78 17.77
N ARG A 184 25.86 -56.05 18.86
CA ARG A 184 27.15 -56.15 19.64
C ARG A 184 28.39 -55.35 19.15
N PRO A 185 29.44 -55.14 20.00
CA PRO A 185 29.55 -54.27 21.19
C PRO A 185 30.64 -53.17 21.08
N SER A 186 30.63 -52.27 22.07
CA SER A 186 31.65 -51.28 22.50
C SER A 186 33.14 -51.74 22.39
N PRO A 187 34.13 -50.82 22.33
CA PRO A 187 34.63 -50.22 23.58
C PRO A 187 35.09 -48.74 23.53
N ARG A 188 35.10 -48.17 24.75
CA ARG A 188 35.67 -46.89 25.23
C ARG A 188 37.21 -46.83 25.05
N PRO A 189 37.82 -45.62 25.07
CA PRO A 189 38.67 -45.20 26.21
C PRO A 189 38.43 -43.72 26.63
N GLU A 190 38.25 -43.40 27.91
CA GLU A 190 39.24 -42.86 28.88
C GLU A 190 39.82 -41.47 28.51
N VAL A 191 39.40 -40.40 29.19
CA VAL A 191 40.03 -39.71 30.35
C VAL A 191 40.79 -38.47 29.90
N GLN A 192 40.36 -37.28 30.34
CA GLN A 192 41.23 -36.29 31.01
C GLN A 192 40.42 -35.12 31.62
N GLU A 193 40.68 -34.90 32.91
CA GLU A 193 40.21 -33.79 33.74
C GLU A 193 41.06 -32.53 33.54
N SER A 194 40.43 -31.35 33.68
CA SER A 194 40.91 -30.14 34.38
C SER A 194 39.86 -29.06 34.11
N GLY A 195 39.18 -28.38 35.04
CA GLY A 195 39.47 -28.06 36.43
C GLY A 195 39.48 -26.54 36.53
N PHE A 196 38.50 -25.90 37.17
CA PHE A 196 38.62 -24.59 37.84
C PHE A 196 37.49 -24.40 38.86
N GLN A 197 37.89 -24.13 40.10
CA GLN A 197 37.08 -23.83 41.28
C GLN A 197 36.67 -22.35 41.29
N ASN A 198 35.52 -22.02 41.91
CA ASN A 198 35.42 -20.81 42.72
C ASN A 198 34.27 -20.90 43.76
N THR A 199 34.71 -20.98 45.02
CA THR A 199 34.20 -20.37 46.27
C THR A 199 32.74 -19.91 46.37
N GLN A 200 32.01 -20.53 47.31
CA GLN A 200 30.84 -19.97 47.99
C GLN A 200 31.23 -19.52 49.40
N ASP A 201 30.95 -18.26 49.72
CA ASP A 201 31.05 -17.69 51.06
C ASP A 201 29.73 -17.84 51.83
N SER A 202 29.90 -18.08 53.13
CA SER A 202 28.93 -18.41 54.17
C SER A 202 28.27 -17.17 54.76
N ILE A 203 26.96 -17.24 55.05
CA ILE A 203 26.35 -16.44 56.14
C ILE A 203 25.35 -17.32 56.91
N VAL A 204 25.70 -17.57 58.17
CA VAL A 204 24.91 -18.18 59.24
C VAL A 204 24.07 -17.10 59.92
N VAL A 205 22.78 -17.34 60.16
CA VAL A 205 22.01 -16.70 61.25
C VAL A 205 21.01 -17.70 61.83
N THR A 206 21.23 -18.09 63.09
CA THR A 206 20.22 -18.63 64.01
C THR A 206 19.55 -17.47 64.76
N PRO A 207 18.34 -17.69 65.31
CA PRO A 207 18.27 -17.60 66.77
C PRO A 207 17.37 -18.63 67.48
N SER A 208 17.71 -18.76 68.76
CA SER A 208 17.31 -19.61 69.87
C SER A 208 15.81 -19.81 70.19
N ALA A 209 15.55 -20.95 70.85
CA ALA A 209 14.30 -21.36 71.52
C ALA A 209 13.95 -20.54 72.79
N PRO A 210 12.81 -20.84 73.47
CA PRO A 210 12.94 -21.70 74.65
C PRO A 210 11.79 -22.71 74.90
N SER A 211 12.14 -23.72 75.69
CA SER A 211 11.36 -24.89 76.15
C SER A 211 10.25 -24.57 77.16
N THR A 212 9.26 -25.47 77.27
CA THR A 212 8.56 -25.71 78.55
C THR A 212 8.32 -27.21 78.77
N SER A 213 8.51 -27.56 80.05
CA SER A 213 8.60 -28.88 80.68
C SER A 213 7.24 -29.60 80.85
N GLY A 214 7.28 -30.93 80.93
CA GLY A 214 6.16 -31.75 81.41
C GLY A 214 6.43 -33.26 81.33
N ASN A 215 7.20 -33.80 82.28
CA ASN A 215 7.39 -35.24 82.46
C ASN A 215 6.15 -35.90 83.10
N SER A 216 5.75 -37.08 82.62
CA SER A 216 5.17 -38.13 83.46
C SER A 216 5.42 -39.51 82.86
N ALA A 217 5.93 -40.43 83.69
CA ALA A 217 6.36 -41.77 83.31
C ALA A 217 5.40 -42.83 83.86
N ARG A 218 4.99 -43.81 83.03
CA ARG A 218 5.24 -45.24 83.25
C ARG A 218 4.75 -46.12 82.08
N PRO A 219 5.32 -47.32 81.90
CA PRO A 219 5.23 -48.13 80.69
C PRO A 219 4.08 -49.13 80.77
N ALA A 220 3.42 -49.38 79.64
CA ALA A 220 2.61 -50.57 79.43
C ALA A 220 2.98 -51.15 78.08
N GLN A 221 3.29 -52.44 78.10
CA GLN A 221 3.62 -53.27 76.97
C GLN A 221 2.57 -53.15 75.85
N ASN A 222 3.02 -52.89 74.63
CA ASN A 222 2.37 -53.43 73.43
C ASN A 222 3.38 -53.43 72.27
N PRO A 223 3.79 -54.60 71.75
CA PRO A 223 4.62 -54.67 70.56
C PRO A 223 3.70 -54.67 69.34
N ASN A 224 3.38 -53.49 68.82
CA ASN A 224 2.82 -53.38 67.46
C ASN A 224 3.64 -52.35 66.69
N PRO A 225 4.26 -52.71 65.55
CA PRO A 225 5.00 -51.77 64.73
C PRO A 225 4.01 -50.76 64.10
N PRO A 226 4.37 -49.46 63.95
CA PRO A 226 3.55 -48.52 63.20
C PRO A 226 3.81 -48.77 61.71
N SER A 227 3.25 -49.85 61.16
CA SER A 227 3.37 -50.17 59.75
C SER A 227 2.00 -50.18 59.12
N SER A 228 1.51 -48.99 58.82
CA SER A 228 0.67 -48.73 57.64
C SER A 228 0.43 -47.22 57.58
N ILE A 229 1.39 -46.48 57.02
CA ILE A 229 1.01 -45.23 56.35
C ILE A 229 0.03 -45.69 55.27
N SER A 230 -1.23 -45.30 55.43
CA SER A 230 -2.28 -45.63 54.47
C SER A 230 -1.77 -45.32 53.06
N PRO A 231 -1.93 -46.23 52.07
CA PRO A 231 -1.49 -46.00 50.68
C PRO A 231 -1.94 -44.64 50.14
N TYR A 232 -3.07 -44.14 50.63
CA TYR A 232 -3.62 -42.82 50.35
C TYR A 232 -2.73 -41.65 50.81
N VAL A 233 -2.13 -41.74 52.00
CA VAL A 233 -1.24 -40.70 52.55
C VAL A 233 0.11 -40.66 51.83
N ALA A 234 0.61 -41.84 51.41
CA ALA A 234 1.81 -41.92 50.58
C ALA A 234 1.60 -41.31 49.18
N ASP A 235 0.44 -41.55 48.56
CA ASP A 235 0.05 -40.93 47.27
C ASP A 235 -0.10 -39.41 47.39
N ILE A 236 -0.68 -38.91 48.47
CA ILE A 236 -0.77 -37.45 48.73
C ILE A 236 0.61 -36.82 48.86
N ASN A 237 1.52 -37.44 49.62
CA ASN A 237 2.87 -36.92 49.80
C ASN A 237 3.68 -36.93 48.49
N MET A 238 3.52 -37.98 47.67
CA MET A 238 4.11 -38.04 46.32
C MET A 238 3.61 -36.90 45.42
N LYS A 239 2.29 -36.66 45.39
CA LYS A 239 1.69 -35.56 44.61
C LYS A 239 2.11 -34.18 45.12
N PHE A 240 2.32 -34.04 46.43
CA PHE A 240 2.81 -32.79 47.00
C PHE A 240 4.25 -32.50 46.54
N LEU A 241 5.12 -33.51 46.62
CA LEU A 241 6.51 -33.40 46.15
C LEU A 241 6.60 -33.11 44.65
N GLU A 242 5.76 -33.75 43.83
CA GLU A 242 5.68 -33.49 42.39
C GLU A 242 5.23 -32.04 42.10
N LYS A 243 4.29 -31.51 42.88
CA LYS A 243 3.84 -30.12 42.76
C LYS A 243 4.92 -29.13 43.17
N GLU A 244 5.64 -29.38 44.27
CA GLU A 244 6.76 -28.53 44.69
C GLU A 244 7.85 -28.49 43.62
N GLN A 245 8.20 -29.65 43.05
CA GLN A 245 9.18 -29.73 41.97
C GLN A 245 8.70 -28.96 40.72
N ARG A 246 7.42 -29.09 40.37
CA ARG A 246 6.82 -28.35 39.25
C ARG A 246 6.79 -26.84 39.50
N ILE A 247 6.56 -26.39 40.73
CA ILE A 247 6.61 -24.97 41.09
C ILE A 247 8.04 -24.44 40.93
N ALA A 248 9.04 -25.15 41.47
CA ALA A 248 10.45 -24.76 41.33
C ALA A 248 10.90 -24.67 39.86
N ASP A 249 10.45 -25.59 39.02
CA ASP A 249 10.74 -25.56 37.58
C ASP A 249 10.06 -24.38 36.85
N LEU A 250 8.83 -24.04 37.25
CA LEU A 250 8.11 -22.88 36.71
C LEU A 250 8.78 -21.57 37.14
N GLU A 251 9.22 -21.46 38.39
CA GLU A 251 9.96 -20.30 38.88
C GLU A 251 11.29 -20.12 38.14
N ARG A 252 12.00 -21.22 37.84
CA ARG A 252 13.22 -21.20 37.04
C ARG A 252 12.95 -20.67 35.62
N LYS A 253 11.89 -21.18 34.98
CA LYS A 253 11.48 -20.73 33.64
C LYS A 253 11.05 -19.26 33.62
N LEU A 254 10.38 -18.79 34.67
CA LEU A 254 9.99 -17.38 34.79
C LEU A 254 11.23 -16.49 34.86
N LYS A 255 12.22 -16.83 35.69
CA LYS A 255 13.48 -16.07 35.78
C LYS A 255 14.25 -16.06 34.47
N GLU A 256 14.32 -17.19 33.76
CA GLU A 256 14.96 -17.28 32.45
C GLU A 256 14.27 -16.38 31.42
N LYS A 257 12.93 -16.38 31.39
CA LYS A 257 12.15 -15.51 30.50
C LYS A 257 12.28 -14.02 30.84
N GLU A 258 12.38 -13.68 32.11
CA GLU A 258 12.62 -12.31 32.55
C GLU A 258 14.00 -11.81 32.11
N GLN A 259 15.02 -12.65 32.21
CA GLN A 259 16.36 -12.31 31.73
C GLN A 259 16.40 -12.17 30.21
N GLU A 260 15.75 -13.06 29.47
CA GLU A 260 15.64 -12.98 28.01
C GLU A 260 14.99 -11.67 27.55
N LEU A 261 14.00 -11.17 28.29
CA LEU A 261 13.37 -9.87 28.01
C LEU A 261 14.32 -8.70 28.25
N LYS A 262 15.08 -8.71 29.36
CA LYS A 262 16.08 -7.66 29.65
C LYS A 262 17.17 -7.60 28.58
N ASP A 263 17.64 -8.75 28.11
CA ASP A 263 18.65 -8.82 27.07
C ASP A 263 18.12 -8.31 25.72
N LYS A 264 16.84 -8.56 25.40
CA LYS A 264 16.17 -8.02 24.20
C LYS A 264 15.98 -6.51 24.26
N ASP A 265 15.55 -5.98 25.41
CA ASP A 265 15.41 -4.54 25.60
C ASP A 265 16.76 -3.83 25.48
N PHE A 266 17.81 -4.41 26.08
CA PHE A 266 19.18 -3.92 25.93
C PHE A 266 19.64 -3.95 24.47
N GLN A 267 19.33 -5.01 23.72
CA GLN A 267 19.64 -5.05 22.29
C GLN A 267 18.89 -4.00 21.48
N MET A 268 17.60 -3.75 21.76
CA MET A 268 16.83 -2.72 21.05
C MET A 268 17.40 -1.31 21.28
N ASP A 269 17.84 -1.02 22.50
CA ASP A 269 18.46 0.26 22.84
C ASP A 269 19.89 0.37 22.29
N ASN A 270 20.71 -0.68 22.42
CA ASN A 270 22.11 -0.68 21.96
C ASN A 270 22.24 -0.68 20.42
N LEU A 271 21.28 -1.27 19.71
CA LEU A 271 21.20 -1.18 18.25
C LEU A 271 20.68 0.19 17.76
N GLY A 272 20.41 1.15 18.65
CA GLY A 272 19.99 2.50 18.28
C GLY A 272 18.69 2.53 17.47
N TYR A 273 17.85 1.48 17.55
CA TYR A 273 16.62 1.39 16.78
C TYR A 273 15.65 2.51 17.15
N LYS A 274 15.58 2.85 18.44
CA LYS A 274 14.76 3.94 18.95
C LYS A 274 15.13 5.28 18.32
N GLN A 275 16.43 5.60 18.32
CA GLN A 275 16.94 6.85 17.74
C GLN A 275 16.70 6.92 16.22
N ARG A 276 16.93 5.82 15.50
CA ARG A 276 16.64 5.74 14.05
C ARG A 276 15.16 5.87 13.73
N TYR A 277 14.30 5.33 14.59
CA TYR A 277 12.85 5.44 14.44
C TYR A 277 12.38 6.88 14.68
N GLU A 278 12.86 7.54 15.72
CA GLU A 278 12.56 8.95 16.01
C GLU A 278 13.02 9.86 14.87
N GLN A 279 14.25 9.66 14.36
CA GLN A 279 14.76 10.42 13.22
C GLN A 279 13.93 10.20 11.95
N ALA A 280 13.51 8.97 11.67
CA ALA A 280 12.65 8.67 10.53
C ALA A 280 11.26 9.32 10.66
N GLN A 281 10.72 9.43 11.89
CA GLN A 281 9.49 10.16 12.13
C GLN A 281 9.65 11.66 11.89
N GLU A 282 10.75 12.26 12.35
CA GLU A 282 11.03 13.68 12.14
C GLU A 282 11.15 14.01 10.64
N GLN A 283 11.89 13.19 9.89
CA GLN A 283 11.99 13.32 8.43
C GLN A 283 10.63 13.19 7.73
N ASN A 284 9.75 12.30 8.20
CA ASN A 284 8.41 12.16 7.65
C ASN A 284 7.57 13.42 7.89
N LEU A 285 7.65 13.99 9.09
CA LEU A 285 6.94 15.20 9.45
C LEU A 285 7.42 16.41 8.62
N GLU A 286 8.73 16.52 8.40
CA GLU A 286 9.33 17.55 7.56
C GLU A 286 8.90 17.41 6.11
N ALA A 287 8.93 16.19 5.56
CA ALA A 287 8.44 15.91 4.20
C ALA A 287 6.96 16.27 4.03
N GLN A 288 6.12 16.01 5.05
CA GLN A 288 4.71 16.41 5.02
C GLN A 288 4.53 17.93 5.00
N ARG A 289 5.35 18.69 5.74
CA ARG A 289 5.31 20.17 5.70
C ARG A 289 5.70 20.68 4.32
N ALA A 290 6.82 20.20 3.77
CA ALA A 290 7.28 20.58 2.44
C ALA A 290 6.25 20.28 1.33
N LEU A 291 5.51 19.18 1.46
CA LEU A 291 4.46 18.80 0.51
C LEU A 291 3.25 19.74 0.60
N ARG A 292 2.86 20.18 1.80
CA ARG A 292 1.79 21.19 1.96
C ARG A 292 2.19 22.53 1.36
N ASP A 293 3.43 22.97 1.60
CA ASP A 293 3.94 24.23 1.05
C ASP A 293 3.98 24.20 -0.47
N THR A 294 4.44 23.07 -1.04
CA THR A 294 4.46 22.87 -2.50
C THR A 294 3.04 22.90 -3.08
N ARG A 295 2.08 22.20 -2.46
CA ARG A 295 0.67 22.25 -2.88
C ARG A 295 0.09 23.66 -2.82
N GLN A 296 0.47 24.44 -1.82
CA GLN A 296 0.04 25.83 -1.74
C GLN A 296 0.60 26.65 -2.91
N ARG A 297 1.89 26.52 -3.22
CA ARG A 297 2.52 27.20 -4.37
C ARG A 297 1.86 26.81 -5.70
N CYS A 298 1.51 25.53 -5.88
CA CYS A 298 0.79 25.08 -7.07
C CYS A 298 -0.56 25.81 -7.23
N ARG A 299 -1.35 25.94 -6.15
CA ARG A 299 -2.62 26.68 -6.18
C ARG A 299 -2.44 28.16 -6.50
N GLU A 300 -1.39 28.77 -5.96
CA GLU A 300 -1.06 30.18 -6.27
C GLU A 300 -0.69 30.35 -7.76
N LEU A 301 0.09 29.42 -8.31
CA LEU A 301 0.45 29.41 -9.73
C LEU A 301 -0.75 29.18 -10.65
N GLU A 302 -1.64 28.25 -10.32
CA GLU A 302 -2.90 28.05 -11.04
C GLU A 302 -3.75 29.34 -11.05
N GLY A 303 -3.85 30.02 -9.90
CA GLY A 303 -4.54 31.30 -9.80
C GLY A 303 -3.93 32.39 -10.69
N LEU A 304 -2.60 32.42 -10.82
CA LEU A 304 -1.92 33.34 -11.74
C LEU A 304 -2.18 32.98 -13.21
N LEU A 305 -2.15 31.69 -13.54
CA LEU A 305 -2.37 31.20 -14.90
C LEU A 305 -3.77 31.56 -15.39
N ASN A 306 -4.79 31.36 -14.54
CA ASN A 306 -6.17 31.78 -14.82
C ASN A 306 -6.28 33.30 -15.06
N LYS A 307 -5.55 34.12 -14.29
CA LYS A 307 -5.52 35.58 -14.50
C LYS A 307 -4.90 35.96 -15.85
N TYR A 308 -3.84 35.27 -16.27
CA TYR A 308 -3.21 35.50 -17.58
C TYR A 308 -4.11 35.04 -18.72
N GLU A 309 -4.80 33.91 -18.56
CA GLU A 309 -5.77 33.42 -19.54
C GLU A 309 -6.91 34.42 -19.73
N GLU A 310 -7.45 34.96 -18.64
CA GLU A 310 -8.52 35.96 -18.70
C GLU A 310 -8.06 37.25 -19.38
N LYS A 311 -6.85 37.75 -19.05
CA LYS A 311 -6.26 38.90 -19.76
C LYS A 311 -6.06 38.62 -21.25
N SER A 312 -5.66 37.40 -21.61
CA SER A 312 -5.51 37.00 -23.02
C SER A 312 -6.84 37.04 -23.76
N LYS A 313 -7.92 36.52 -23.14
CA LYS A 313 -9.29 36.58 -23.69
C LYS A 313 -9.75 38.03 -23.87
N GLN A 314 -9.51 38.89 -22.87
CA GLN A 314 -9.85 40.31 -22.95
C GLN A 314 -9.12 41.02 -24.10
N LEU A 315 -7.80 40.81 -24.23
CA LEU A 315 -7.02 41.38 -25.33
C LEU A 315 -7.50 40.89 -26.69
N LYS A 316 -7.82 39.59 -26.82
CA LYS A 316 -8.36 39.03 -28.05
C LYS A 316 -9.71 39.67 -28.42
N HIS A 317 -10.58 39.89 -27.43
CA HIS A 317 -11.85 40.58 -27.66
C HIS A 317 -11.65 42.03 -28.12
N GLN A 318 -10.75 42.78 -27.45
CA GLN A 318 -10.41 44.15 -27.85
C GLN A 318 -9.82 44.22 -29.27
N LEU A 319 -8.97 43.26 -29.64
CA LEU A 319 -8.40 43.18 -30.98
C LEU A 319 -9.49 42.97 -32.05
N LEU A 320 -10.41 42.03 -31.82
CA LEU A 320 -11.54 41.78 -32.72
C LEU A 320 -12.42 43.02 -32.86
N GLN A 321 -12.74 43.70 -31.76
CA GLN A 321 -13.53 44.93 -31.78
C GLN A 321 -12.83 46.06 -32.55
N SER A 322 -11.52 46.22 -32.35
CA SER A 322 -10.71 47.20 -33.09
C SER A 322 -10.71 46.90 -34.59
N GLN A 323 -10.59 45.63 -34.97
CA GLN A 323 -10.64 45.19 -36.36
C GLN A 323 -12.01 45.45 -37.00
N GLU A 324 -13.11 45.16 -36.31
CA GLU A 324 -14.46 45.49 -36.78
C GLU A 324 -14.65 47.00 -36.99
N ASN A 325 -14.19 47.82 -36.04
CA ASN A 325 -14.25 49.27 -36.14
C ASN A 325 -13.40 49.81 -37.31
N SER A 326 -12.23 49.21 -37.54
CA SER A 326 -11.38 49.54 -38.70
C SER A 326 -12.09 49.20 -40.01
N ASN A 327 -12.67 48.00 -40.12
CA ASN A 327 -13.41 47.58 -41.31
C ASN A 327 -14.63 48.48 -41.59
N ARG A 328 -15.37 48.87 -40.54
CA ARG A 328 -16.49 49.83 -40.67
C ARG A 328 -16.01 51.19 -41.18
N SER A 329 -14.91 51.70 -40.64
CA SER A 329 -14.31 52.98 -41.07
C SER A 329 -13.89 52.94 -42.53
N VAL A 330 -13.24 51.86 -42.97
CA VAL A 330 -12.85 51.67 -44.39
C VAL A 330 -14.08 51.62 -45.29
N THR A 331 -15.12 50.89 -44.88
CA THR A 331 -16.37 50.80 -45.65
C THR A 331 -17.06 52.16 -45.78
N ALA A 332 -17.13 52.93 -44.69
CA ALA A 332 -17.70 54.28 -44.69
C ALA A 332 -16.89 55.24 -45.59
N ALA A 333 -15.56 55.15 -45.58
CA ALA A 333 -14.69 55.95 -46.43
C ALA A 333 -14.92 55.63 -47.93
N LEU A 334 -15.06 54.35 -48.29
CA LEU A 334 -15.37 53.94 -49.66
C LEU A 334 -16.74 54.45 -50.12
N GLN A 335 -17.75 54.39 -49.26
CA GLN A 335 -19.07 54.95 -49.56
C GLN A 335 -19.03 56.47 -49.78
N ALA A 336 -18.32 57.20 -48.91
CA ALA A 336 -18.14 58.64 -49.05
C ALA A 336 -17.40 59.01 -50.35
N GLN A 337 -16.36 58.25 -50.71
CA GLN A 337 -15.65 58.42 -51.98
C GLN A 337 -16.57 58.20 -53.19
N GLY A 338 -17.41 57.16 -53.15
CA GLY A 338 -18.41 56.90 -54.20
C GLY A 338 -19.42 58.04 -54.33
N LEU A 339 -19.93 58.58 -53.21
CA LEU A 339 -20.83 59.74 -53.21
C LEU A 339 -20.17 60.99 -53.79
N LEU A 340 -18.90 61.25 -53.44
CA LEU A 340 -18.13 62.37 -53.98
C LEU A 340 -17.94 62.23 -55.50
N GLN A 341 -17.58 61.05 -56.01
CA GLN A 341 -17.50 60.80 -57.46
C GLN A 341 -18.84 61.03 -58.15
N GLN A 342 -19.95 60.60 -57.53
CA GLN A 342 -21.28 60.78 -58.10
C GLN A 342 -21.70 62.25 -58.13
N GLN A 343 -21.38 63.02 -57.09
CA GLN A 343 -21.58 64.47 -57.10
C GLN A 343 -20.71 65.15 -58.14
N LEU A 344 -19.44 64.75 -58.28
CA LEU A 344 -18.52 65.31 -59.26
C LEU A 344 -18.97 65.03 -60.69
N GLY A 345 -19.52 63.83 -60.96
CA GLY A 345 -20.16 63.53 -62.24
C GLY A 345 -21.40 64.37 -62.51
N LYS A 346 -22.24 64.61 -61.50
CA LYS A 346 -23.41 65.50 -61.63
C LYS A 346 -23.02 66.95 -61.89
N SER A 347 -22.02 67.48 -61.17
CA SER A 347 -21.54 68.84 -61.38
C SER A 347 -20.79 69.01 -62.70
N LEU A 348 -20.06 67.98 -63.17
CA LEU A 348 -19.52 67.98 -64.53
C LEU A 348 -20.62 67.98 -65.59
N ASN A 349 -21.69 67.18 -65.41
CA ASN A 349 -22.83 67.19 -66.33
C ASN A 349 -23.55 68.56 -66.38
N LEU A 350 -23.67 69.22 -65.22
CA LEU A 350 -24.20 70.59 -65.11
C LEU A 350 -23.25 71.67 -65.67
N LEU A 351 -21.97 71.36 -65.85
CA LEU A 351 -20.99 72.25 -66.50
C LEU A 351 -20.91 71.99 -68.01
N SER A 352 -21.20 70.78 -68.48
CA SER A 352 -21.28 70.48 -69.92
C SER A 352 -22.54 71.03 -70.58
N GLU A 353 -23.68 71.08 -69.87
CA GLU A 353 -24.92 71.67 -70.41
C GLU A 353 -24.73 73.14 -70.86
N PRO A 354 -24.14 74.05 -70.05
CA PRO A 354 -23.88 75.41 -70.47
C PRO A 354 -22.80 75.53 -71.56
N ILE A 355 -21.83 74.61 -71.64
CA ILE A 355 -20.75 74.67 -72.64
C ILE A 355 -21.27 74.28 -74.02
N ASP A 356 -22.16 73.29 -74.09
CA ASP A 356 -22.83 72.92 -75.34
C ASP A 356 -23.82 74.03 -75.78
N GLU A 357 -24.45 74.72 -74.82
CA GLU A 357 -25.31 75.87 -75.07
C GLU A 357 -24.51 77.13 -75.51
N PHE A 358 -23.29 77.32 -75.00
CA PHE A 358 -22.39 78.42 -75.38
C PHE A 358 -21.71 78.22 -76.74
N ASN A 359 -21.49 76.97 -77.17
CA ASN A 359 -20.94 76.64 -78.48
C ASN A 359 -22.01 76.68 -79.60
N ALA A 360 -23.30 76.76 -79.26
CA ALA A 360 -24.42 76.78 -80.20
C ALA A 360 -24.86 78.20 -80.61
N THR A 361 -24.25 79.27 -80.10
CA THR A 361 -24.68 80.66 -80.35
C THR A 361 -23.52 81.52 -80.89
N PRO A 362 -23.58 81.97 -82.16
CA PRO A 362 -22.75 83.05 -82.63
C PRO A 362 -23.39 84.40 -82.24
N GLU A 363 -22.55 85.23 -81.62
CA GLU A 363 -22.67 86.69 -81.46
C GLU A 363 -23.64 87.27 -80.42
N GLY A 364 -23.12 88.22 -79.62
CA GLY A 364 -23.93 89.33 -79.11
C GLY A 364 -23.63 89.83 -77.70
N SER A 365 -22.60 90.68 -77.55
CA SER A 365 -22.59 91.93 -76.77
C SER A 365 -23.19 92.00 -75.35
N GLY A 366 -22.35 92.48 -74.40
CA GLY A 366 -22.71 93.68 -73.63
C GLY A 366 -22.75 93.58 -72.09
N PHE A 367 -21.70 94.15 -71.47
CA PHE A 367 -21.71 95.01 -70.27
C PHE A 367 -22.41 94.62 -68.93
N ALA A 368 -21.59 94.70 -67.87
CA ALA A 368 -21.76 95.52 -66.64
C ALA A 368 -21.83 94.78 -65.27
N ALA A 369 -20.71 94.92 -64.54
CA ALA A 369 -20.56 95.47 -63.17
C ALA A 369 -21.34 94.95 -61.93
N LEU A 370 -20.61 95.01 -60.80
CA LEU A 370 -21.01 94.95 -59.38
C LEU A 370 -21.38 93.54 -58.85
N ASP A 371 -21.08 93.11 -57.61
CA ASP A 371 -20.69 93.82 -56.40
C ASP A 371 -20.03 92.87 -55.37
N GLN A 372 -19.42 93.48 -54.37
CA GLN A 372 -18.74 92.89 -53.20
C GLN A 372 -19.65 92.01 -52.31
N ARG A 373 -19.10 90.95 -51.68
CA ARG A 373 -19.20 90.76 -50.21
C ARG A 373 -18.31 89.66 -49.64
N ALA A 374 -17.60 90.04 -48.58
CA ALA A 374 -16.83 89.19 -47.68
C ALA A 374 -17.70 88.50 -46.61
N ASN A 375 -17.26 87.33 -46.13
CA ASN A 375 -17.39 86.86 -44.74
C ASN A 375 -16.57 85.55 -44.58
N LYS A 376 -15.47 85.53 -43.82
CA LYS A 376 -15.30 85.41 -42.35
C LYS A 376 -15.45 83.97 -41.79
N ARG A 377 -14.29 83.47 -41.34
CA ARG A 377 -13.97 82.55 -40.21
C ARG A 377 -15.11 82.05 -39.31
N SER A 378 -15.04 80.75 -38.95
CA SER A 378 -15.01 80.16 -37.57
C SER A 378 -14.65 78.67 -37.77
N ARG A 379 -13.65 77.98 -37.20
CA ARG A 379 -13.07 77.79 -35.84
C ARG A 379 -14.06 77.22 -34.80
N GLU A 380 -13.59 76.15 -34.14
CA GLU A 380 -14.04 75.47 -32.90
C GLU A 380 -15.24 74.50 -33.04
N ASN A 381 -15.22 73.28 -32.48
CA ASN A 381 -14.45 72.70 -31.37
C ASN A 381 -13.85 71.33 -31.69
#